data_AF-A0A4V6E2P6-F1
#
_entry.id   AF-A0A4V6E2P6-F1
#
_cell.length_a   1.000
_cell.length_b   1.000
_cell.length_c   1.000
_cell.angle_alpha   90.00
_cell.angle_beta   90.00
_cell.angle_gamma   90.00
#
_symmetry.space_group_name_H-M   'P 1'
#
loop_
_entity.id
_entity.type
_entity.pdbx_description
1 polymer ?
#
loop_
_entity_poly.entity_id
_entity_poly.type
_entity_poly.pdbx_seq_one_letter_code
_entity_poly.pdbx_strand_id
1 'polypeptide(L)'
;MVSVRKASSDLSQWESSLPGLSNGQLVITSVEVTDVVPLFEEYPYSDQQILKAQFKYETTNPFDESVKREYSGELSYRSGSDIILVSTESDTPSSGEIIQKLGKILPENVDIYPGLFPTRQAIWNFIKEADEVLEVEVLYNGEIRSHSEIDDLNLADIAGEYIVERADIVFERNKQNILVTYADDSLNIQNQGEKGEINDDTEFITQIFEREVINK
;
A
#
# COMPACT_ATOMS: atom_id res chain seq x y z
N MET A 1 8.52 -2.11 4.95
CA MET A 1 7.90 -1.82 3.64
C MET A 1 6.40 -1.68 3.87
N VAL A 2 5.74 -0.73 3.22
CA VAL A 2 4.28 -0.56 3.34
C VAL A 2 3.61 -1.02 2.05
N SER A 3 2.56 -1.85 2.13
CA SER A 3 1.78 -2.25 0.95
C SER A 3 0.33 -1.80 1.05
N VAL A 4 -0.20 -1.30 -0.07
CA VAL A 4 -1.56 -0.75 -0.18
C VAL A 4 -2.47 -1.70 -0.97
N ARG A 5 -3.69 -1.95 -0.49
CA ARG A 5 -4.73 -2.73 -1.18
C ARG A 5 -6.11 -2.08 -1.08
N LYS A 6 -7.01 -2.42 -1.98
CA LYS A 6 -8.44 -2.08 -1.84
C LYS A 6 -9.04 -2.99 -0.76
N ALA A 7 -9.89 -2.40 0.05
CA ALA A 7 -10.72 -3.05 1.04
C ALA A 7 -12.20 -2.74 0.78
N SER A 8 -13.09 -3.45 1.44
CA SER A 8 -14.51 -3.12 1.52
C SER A 8 -14.91 -2.96 2.98
N SER A 9 -16.16 -2.53 3.20
CA SER A 9 -16.85 -2.41 4.50
C SER A 9 -16.83 -1.02 5.11
N ASP A 10 -17.75 -0.76 6.04
CA ASP A 10 -17.79 0.50 6.78
C ASP A 10 -16.75 0.50 7.91
N LEU A 11 -16.29 1.69 8.30
CA LEU A 11 -15.34 1.87 9.41
C LEU A 11 -15.76 1.13 10.70
N SER A 12 -17.04 1.18 11.06
CA SER A 12 -17.55 0.52 12.26
C SER A 12 -17.44 -1.01 12.20
N GLN A 13 -17.48 -1.59 11.00
CA GLN A 13 -17.32 -3.02 10.81
C GLN A 13 -15.86 -3.41 11.02
N TRP A 14 -14.91 -2.62 10.50
CA TRP A 14 -13.48 -2.79 10.80
C TRP A 14 -13.17 -2.61 12.29
N GLU A 15 -13.70 -1.56 12.91
CA GLU A 15 -13.49 -1.23 14.32
C GLU A 15 -13.99 -2.33 15.26
N SER A 16 -15.12 -2.95 14.93
CA SER A 16 -15.68 -4.05 15.72
C SER A 16 -14.98 -5.40 15.47
N SER A 17 -14.35 -5.58 14.29
CA SER A 17 -13.80 -6.88 13.87
C SER A 17 -12.33 -7.08 14.23
N LEU A 18 -11.55 -6.00 14.31
CA LEU A 18 -10.10 -6.09 14.53
C LEU A 18 -9.68 -6.34 16.00
N PRO A 19 -10.32 -5.76 17.03
CA PRO A 19 -9.87 -5.94 18.41
C PRO A 19 -9.84 -7.41 18.84
N GLY A 20 -8.65 -7.89 19.24
CA GLY A 20 -8.46 -9.27 19.70
C GLY A 20 -8.51 -10.34 18.58
N LEU A 21 -8.57 -9.93 17.32
CA LEU A 21 -8.56 -10.84 16.18
C LEU A 21 -7.24 -11.62 16.13
N SER A 22 -7.34 -12.95 16.00
CA SER A 22 -6.18 -13.85 16.01
C SER A 22 -6.43 -15.16 15.26
N ASN A 23 -5.38 -15.70 14.63
CA ASN A 23 -5.35 -17.09 14.13
C ASN A 23 -4.17 -17.90 14.67
N GLY A 24 -3.66 -17.54 15.84
CA GLY A 24 -2.50 -18.16 16.47
C GLY A 24 -1.16 -17.62 15.95
N GLN A 25 -1.04 -17.31 14.66
CA GLN A 25 0.18 -16.70 14.11
C GLN A 25 0.11 -15.18 14.07
N LEU A 26 -1.02 -14.60 13.64
CA LEU A 26 -1.26 -13.16 13.61
C LEU A 26 -2.19 -12.78 14.76
N VAL A 27 -1.88 -11.70 15.47
CA VAL A 27 -2.69 -11.15 16.57
C VAL A 27 -2.75 -9.63 16.45
N ILE A 28 -3.95 -9.05 16.48
CA ILE A 28 -4.13 -7.60 16.61
C ILE A 28 -4.01 -7.20 18.09
N THR A 29 -3.09 -6.29 18.40
CA THR A 29 -2.73 -5.91 19.77
C THR A 29 -3.33 -4.59 20.23
N SER A 30 -3.59 -3.67 19.30
CA SER A 30 -4.28 -2.41 19.57
C SER A 30 -5.07 -1.97 18.35
N VAL A 31 -6.09 -1.14 18.59
CA VAL A 31 -6.87 -0.46 17.55
C VAL A 31 -7.15 0.96 18.03
N GLU A 32 -6.96 1.94 17.16
CA GLU A 32 -7.31 3.33 17.38
C GLU A 32 -7.91 3.94 16.11
N VAL A 33 -8.79 4.93 16.27
CA VAL A 33 -9.38 5.67 15.16
C VAL A 33 -8.96 7.13 15.28
N THR A 34 -8.50 7.70 14.17
CA THR A 34 -8.01 9.07 14.09
C THR A 34 -8.51 9.75 12.82
N ASP A 35 -8.72 11.06 12.87
CA ASP A 35 -9.07 11.83 11.67
C ASP A 35 -7.82 12.10 10.83
N VAL A 36 -7.95 12.06 9.49
CA VAL A 36 -6.86 12.41 8.57
C VAL A 36 -6.69 13.93 8.56
N VAL A 37 -5.44 14.38 8.66
CA VAL A 37 -5.07 15.76 8.37
C VAL A 37 -4.53 15.83 6.93
N PRO A 38 -5.22 16.55 6.02
CA PRO A 38 -4.72 16.74 4.66
C PRO A 38 -3.35 17.40 4.63
N LEU A 39 -2.43 16.86 3.84
CA LEU A 39 -1.06 17.37 3.68
C LEU A 39 -0.90 18.32 2.48
N PHE A 40 -1.93 18.43 1.64
CA PHE A 40 -1.97 19.34 0.49
C PHE A 40 -3.40 19.85 0.23
N GLU A 41 -3.51 20.93 -0.54
CA GLU A 41 -4.80 21.49 -0.97
C GLU A 41 -5.50 20.56 -1.97
N GLU A 42 -6.83 20.50 -1.95
CA GLU A 42 -7.66 19.65 -2.83
C GLU A 42 -7.61 18.14 -2.53
N TYR A 43 -7.27 17.75 -1.29
CA TYR A 43 -7.43 16.37 -0.86
C TYR A 43 -8.91 15.92 -0.91
N PRO A 44 -9.25 14.83 -1.63
CA PRO A 44 -10.65 14.53 -1.96
C PRO A 44 -11.47 13.90 -0.82
N TYR A 45 -10.82 13.46 0.27
CA TYR A 45 -11.50 12.78 1.37
C TYR A 45 -11.46 13.62 2.66
N SER A 46 -12.20 14.74 2.68
CA SER A 46 -12.21 15.70 3.81
C SER A 46 -12.63 15.10 5.15
N ASP A 47 -13.46 14.06 5.11
CA ASP A 47 -14.06 13.42 6.29
C ASP A 47 -13.40 12.06 6.56
N GLN A 48 -12.23 11.80 5.97
CA GLN A 48 -11.57 10.51 6.11
C GLN A 48 -11.09 10.27 7.54
N GLN A 49 -11.33 9.05 7.99
CA GLN A 49 -10.80 8.54 9.24
C GLN A 49 -9.89 7.35 8.94
N ILE A 50 -8.85 7.21 9.75
CA ILE A 50 -7.93 6.08 9.75
C ILE A 50 -8.24 5.24 10.98
N LEU A 51 -8.57 3.97 10.77
CA LEU A 51 -8.44 2.95 11.79
C LEU A 51 -7.02 2.39 11.72
N LYS A 52 -6.21 2.67 12.73
CA LYS A 52 -4.88 2.10 12.90
C LYS A 52 -4.95 0.91 13.84
N ALA A 53 -4.22 -0.15 13.53
CA ALA A 53 -4.13 -1.33 14.36
C ALA A 53 -2.69 -1.84 14.38
N GLN A 54 -2.16 -2.10 15.57
CA GLN A 54 -0.87 -2.77 15.71
C GLN A 54 -1.09 -4.28 15.69
N PHE A 55 -0.14 -5.02 15.12
CA PHE A 55 -0.19 -6.48 15.11
C PHE A 55 1.13 -7.11 15.53
N LYS A 56 1.04 -8.36 15.98
CA LYS A 56 2.16 -9.27 16.16
C LYS A 56 2.00 -10.48 15.27
N TYR A 57 3.10 -10.93 14.71
CA TYR A 57 3.19 -12.14 13.90
C TYR A 57 4.25 -13.09 14.44
N GLU A 58 3.85 -14.31 14.78
CA GLU A 58 4.74 -15.40 15.19
C GLU A 58 4.89 -16.41 14.06
N THR A 59 6.13 -16.74 13.73
CA THR A 59 6.47 -17.86 12.84
C THR A 59 7.63 -18.67 13.43
N THR A 60 7.81 -19.88 12.94
CA THR A 60 8.93 -20.74 13.32
C THR A 60 10.01 -20.72 12.24
N ASN A 61 11.25 -21.00 12.63
CA ASN A 61 12.33 -21.19 11.67
C ASN A 61 12.04 -22.46 10.84
N PRO A 62 12.03 -22.38 9.49
CA PRO A 62 11.75 -23.54 8.64
C PRO A 62 12.76 -24.69 8.79
N PHE A 63 13.93 -24.43 9.38
CA PHE A 63 14.96 -25.44 9.64
C PHE A 63 14.99 -25.91 11.11
N ASP A 64 14.28 -25.24 12.01
CA ASP A 64 14.19 -25.60 13.42
C ASP A 64 12.90 -25.04 14.04
N GLU A 65 11.87 -25.88 14.13
CA GLU A 65 10.55 -25.50 14.65
C GLU A 65 10.57 -25.07 16.13
N SER A 66 11.65 -25.35 16.86
CA SER A 66 11.81 -24.88 18.25
C SER A 66 12.17 -23.40 18.33
N VAL A 67 12.70 -22.82 17.25
CA VAL A 67 13.07 -21.40 17.17
C VAL A 67 11.89 -20.60 16.65
N LYS A 68 11.21 -19.91 17.57
CA LYS A 68 10.17 -18.93 17.25
C LYS A 68 10.78 -17.57 16.89
N ARG A 69 10.14 -16.87 15.96
CA ARG A 69 10.44 -15.50 15.59
C ARG A 69 9.16 -14.69 15.67
N GLU A 70 9.26 -13.56 16.35
CA GLU A 70 8.18 -12.59 16.47
C GLU A 70 8.52 -11.37 15.61
N TYR A 71 7.50 -10.84 14.96
CA TYR A 71 7.53 -9.65 14.15
C TYR A 71 6.35 -8.76 14.53
N SER A 72 6.53 -7.45 14.42
CA SER A 72 5.44 -6.49 14.58
C SER A 72 5.25 -5.64 13.33
N GLY A 73 4.13 -4.95 13.30
CA GLY A 73 3.82 -3.98 12.27
C GLY A 73 2.50 -3.31 12.52
N GLU A 74 2.17 -2.41 11.60
CA GLU A 74 0.97 -1.59 11.63
C GLU A 74 0.08 -1.90 10.44
N LEU A 75 -1.22 -1.91 10.70
CA LEU A 75 -2.29 -1.89 9.72
C LEU A 75 -3.04 -0.57 9.82
N SER A 76 -3.42 0.01 8.68
CA SER A 76 -4.24 1.21 8.60
C SER A 76 -5.33 1.03 7.56
N TYR A 77 -6.59 1.00 7.98
CA TYR A 77 -7.75 1.07 7.08
C TYR A 77 -8.26 2.52 6.99
N ARG A 78 -8.55 2.99 5.77
CA ARG A 78 -8.94 4.36 5.47
C ARG A 78 -10.37 4.40 4.95
N SER A 79 -11.25 5.07 5.69
CA SER A 79 -12.71 4.98 5.48
C SER A 79 -13.24 5.71 4.25
N GLY A 80 -12.52 6.70 3.72
CA GLY A 80 -12.95 7.48 2.56
C GLY A 80 -12.61 6.80 1.24
N SER A 81 -11.41 6.22 1.16
CA SER A 81 -10.86 5.58 -0.04
C SER A 81 -11.05 4.06 -0.09
N ASP A 82 -11.52 3.46 1.01
CA ASP A 82 -11.50 2.02 1.31
C ASP A 82 -10.19 1.35 0.91
N ILE A 83 -9.06 1.92 1.33
CA ILE A 83 -7.77 1.25 1.18
C ILE A 83 -7.24 0.80 2.53
N ILE A 84 -6.48 -0.27 2.50
CA ILE A 84 -5.75 -0.80 3.63
C ILE A 84 -4.26 -0.74 3.36
N LEU A 85 -3.51 -0.27 4.35
CA LEU A 85 -2.06 -0.22 4.35
C LEU A 85 -1.55 -1.20 5.38
N VAL A 86 -0.54 -1.98 5.01
CA VAL A 86 0.15 -2.89 5.94
C VAL A 86 1.64 -2.60 5.90
N SER A 87 2.18 -2.16 7.04
CA SER A 87 3.59 -1.92 7.28
C SER A 87 4.15 -3.05 8.15
N THR A 88 5.32 -3.58 7.80
CA THR A 88 6.04 -4.58 8.59
C THR A 88 7.40 -4.04 9.00
N GLU A 89 7.86 -4.40 10.20
CA GLU A 89 9.20 -4.04 10.70
C GLU A 89 10.35 -4.62 9.87
N SER A 90 10.09 -5.74 9.20
CA SER A 90 11.04 -6.45 8.33
C SER A 90 10.35 -6.95 7.07
N ASP A 91 11.13 -7.28 6.04
CA ASP A 91 10.62 -7.83 4.77
C ASP A 91 10.09 -9.27 4.91
N THR A 92 10.30 -9.89 6.06
CA THR A 92 9.77 -11.21 6.42
C THR A 92 9.13 -11.09 7.79
N PRO A 93 7.82 -11.38 7.96
CA PRO A 93 6.86 -11.65 6.89
C PRO A 93 6.70 -10.45 5.95
N SER A 94 6.38 -10.70 4.69
CA SER A 94 6.04 -9.60 3.79
C SER A 94 4.68 -9.02 4.17
N SER A 95 4.46 -7.74 3.88
CA SER A 95 3.15 -7.10 4.02
C SER A 95 2.05 -7.85 3.26
N GLY A 96 2.36 -8.39 2.07
CA GLY A 96 1.45 -9.26 1.31
C GLY A 96 1.10 -10.56 2.04
N GLU A 97 2.04 -11.19 2.75
CA GLU A 97 1.77 -12.37 3.58
C GLU A 97 0.81 -12.03 4.74
N ILE A 98 1.03 -10.88 5.39
CA ILE A 98 0.14 -10.38 6.45
C ILE A 98 -1.27 -10.12 5.90
N ILE A 99 -1.40 -9.46 4.75
CA ILE A 99 -2.69 -9.22 4.09
C ILE A 99 -3.44 -10.53 3.81
N GLN A 100 -2.75 -11.54 3.25
CA GLN A 100 -3.37 -12.84 2.98
C GLN A 100 -3.84 -13.55 4.25
N LYS A 101 -3.08 -13.46 5.34
CA LYS A 101 -3.47 -14.03 6.63
C LYS A 101 -4.64 -13.29 7.24
N LEU A 102 -4.65 -11.97 7.14
CA LEU A 102 -5.72 -11.12 7.62
C LEU A 102 -7.03 -11.40 6.86
N GLY A 103 -7.00 -11.47 5.53
CA GLY A 103 -8.18 -11.78 4.72
C GLY A 103 -8.81 -13.15 5.03
N LYS A 104 -8.08 -14.09 5.63
CA LYS A 104 -8.62 -15.41 6.04
C LYS A 104 -9.32 -15.40 7.40
N ILE A 105 -9.12 -14.36 8.19
CA ILE A 105 -9.59 -14.29 9.58
C ILE A 105 -10.61 -13.18 9.78
N LEU A 106 -10.66 -12.22 8.87
CA LEU A 106 -11.71 -11.21 8.82
C LEU A 106 -13.09 -11.88 8.64
N PRO A 107 -14.15 -11.29 9.22
CA PRO A 107 -15.50 -11.80 9.04
C PRO A 107 -15.99 -11.56 7.60
N GLU A 108 -17.02 -12.31 7.18
CA GLU A 108 -17.53 -12.31 5.79
C GLU A 108 -18.00 -10.94 5.25
N ASN A 109 -18.22 -9.97 6.14
CA ASN A 109 -18.65 -8.61 5.80
C ASN A 109 -17.47 -7.61 5.67
N VAL A 110 -16.23 -8.09 5.74
CA VAL A 110 -15.01 -7.29 5.61
C VAL A 110 -14.06 -7.99 4.66
N ASP A 111 -13.85 -7.40 3.49
CA ASP A 111 -12.95 -7.97 2.47
C ASP A 111 -11.70 -7.12 2.26
N ILE A 112 -10.60 -7.79 1.95
CA ILE A 112 -9.42 -7.20 1.34
C ILE A 112 -9.29 -7.80 -0.06
N TYR A 113 -9.34 -6.95 -1.07
CA TYR A 113 -9.21 -7.39 -2.46
C TYR A 113 -7.74 -7.68 -2.78
N PRO A 114 -7.48 -8.61 -3.72
CA PRO A 114 -6.11 -8.99 -4.08
C PRO A 114 -5.28 -7.85 -4.68
N GLY A 115 -5.93 -6.83 -5.27
CA GLY A 115 -5.31 -5.67 -5.90
C GLY A 115 -6.20 -4.42 -5.86
N LEU A 116 -5.68 -3.30 -6.36
CA LEU A 116 -6.34 -2.00 -6.38
C LEU A 116 -7.23 -1.76 -7.62
N PHE A 117 -7.03 -2.54 -8.69
CA PHE A 117 -7.74 -2.43 -10.00
C PHE A 117 -7.92 -0.99 -10.52
N PRO A 118 -6.87 -0.16 -10.54
CA PRO A 118 -6.98 1.23 -10.99
C PRO A 118 -7.16 1.32 -12.51
N THR A 119 -7.72 2.43 -12.99
CA THR A 119 -7.72 2.69 -14.43
C THR A 119 -6.30 3.00 -14.90
N ARG A 120 -6.00 2.67 -16.16
CA ARG A 120 -4.72 2.97 -16.81
C ARG A 120 -4.32 4.45 -16.63
N GLN A 121 -5.27 5.35 -16.89
CA GLN A 121 -5.01 6.79 -16.81
C GLN A 121 -4.68 7.23 -15.38
N ALA A 122 -5.31 6.61 -14.38
CA ALA A 122 -5.12 6.97 -12.98
C ALA A 122 -3.69 6.64 -12.51
N ILE A 123 -3.14 5.48 -12.89
CA ILE A 123 -1.74 5.15 -12.61
C ILE A 123 -0.77 6.09 -13.31
N TRP A 124 -1.02 6.45 -14.57
CA TRP A 124 -0.20 7.43 -15.26
C TRP A 124 -0.25 8.82 -14.61
N ASN A 125 -1.40 9.24 -14.08
CA ASN A 125 -1.50 10.49 -13.34
C ASN A 125 -0.65 10.44 -12.07
N PHE A 126 -0.70 9.33 -11.33
CA PHE A 126 0.15 9.14 -10.15
C PHE A 126 1.65 9.17 -10.47
N ILE A 127 2.08 8.51 -11.56
CA ILE A 127 3.49 8.53 -12.01
C ILE A 127 3.93 9.94 -12.38
N LYS A 128 3.05 10.75 -12.97
CA LYS A 128 3.34 12.15 -13.35
C LYS A 128 3.55 13.08 -12.16
N GLU A 129 3.04 12.73 -10.98
CA GLU A 129 3.26 13.49 -9.75
C GLU A 129 4.64 13.22 -9.14
N ALA A 130 5.36 12.19 -9.58
CA ALA A 130 6.69 11.89 -9.08
C ALA A 130 7.74 12.90 -9.56
N ASP A 131 8.70 13.21 -8.69
CA ASP A 131 9.82 14.10 -9.01
C ASP A 131 10.82 13.43 -9.96
N GLU A 132 10.99 12.12 -9.86
CA GLU A 132 11.84 11.32 -10.73
C GLU A 132 11.20 9.96 -11.04
N VAL A 133 11.31 9.54 -12.30
CA VAL A 133 10.87 8.21 -12.77
C VAL A 133 12.11 7.40 -13.09
N LEU A 134 12.37 6.34 -12.30
CA LEU A 134 13.54 5.49 -12.45
C LEU A 134 13.32 4.44 -13.53
N GLU A 135 12.18 3.75 -13.44
CA GLU A 135 11.79 2.70 -14.37
C GLU A 135 10.27 2.63 -14.51
N VAL A 136 9.79 2.31 -15.71
CA VAL A 136 8.40 1.98 -15.99
C VAL A 136 8.41 0.81 -16.96
N GLU A 137 7.73 -0.26 -16.59
CA GLU A 137 7.46 -1.41 -17.44
C GLU A 137 5.98 -1.39 -17.85
N VAL A 138 5.74 -1.50 -19.15
CA VAL A 138 4.39 -1.45 -19.73
C VAL A 138 4.09 -2.71 -20.52
N LEU A 139 2.81 -3.05 -20.62
CA LEU A 139 2.33 -4.10 -21.52
C LEU A 139 2.30 -3.56 -22.96
N TYR A 140 3.29 -3.95 -23.76
CA TYR A 140 3.43 -3.58 -25.17
C TYR A 140 3.34 -4.82 -26.06
N ASN A 141 2.37 -4.86 -26.98
CA ASN A 141 2.14 -5.99 -27.88
C ASN A 141 2.05 -7.36 -27.19
N GLY A 142 1.50 -7.41 -25.97
CA GLY A 142 1.33 -8.63 -25.19
C GLY A 142 2.57 -9.07 -24.40
N GLU A 143 3.63 -8.27 -24.39
CA GLU A 143 4.84 -8.51 -23.62
C GLU A 143 5.12 -7.34 -22.68
N ILE A 144 5.74 -7.63 -21.54
CA ILE A 144 6.22 -6.60 -20.61
C ILE A 144 7.52 -6.05 -21.17
N ARG A 145 7.59 -4.73 -21.34
CA ARG A 145 8.76 -4.02 -21.86
C ARG A 145 9.08 -2.81 -20.99
N SER A 146 10.35 -2.60 -20.70
CA SER A 146 10.80 -1.35 -20.09
C SER A 146 10.62 -0.22 -21.10
N HIS A 147 10.16 0.95 -20.65
CA HIS A 147 9.98 2.12 -21.53
C HIS A 147 11.27 2.48 -22.27
N SER A 148 12.43 2.21 -21.67
CA SER A 148 13.75 2.45 -22.26
C SER A 148 14.10 1.53 -23.43
N GLU A 149 13.40 0.40 -23.58
CA GLU A 149 13.61 -0.60 -24.63
C GLU A 149 12.66 -0.41 -25.82
N ILE A 150 11.67 0.48 -25.70
CA ILE A 150 10.71 0.73 -26.76
C ILE A 150 11.29 1.81 -27.67
N ASP A 151 11.88 1.37 -28.79
CA ASP A 151 12.49 2.23 -29.80
C ASP A 151 11.57 3.42 -30.17
N ASP A 152 12.15 4.62 -30.25
CA ASP A 152 11.53 5.88 -30.67
C ASP A 152 10.39 6.47 -29.80
N LEU A 153 10.08 5.91 -28.62
CA LEU A 153 9.06 6.47 -27.72
C LEU A 153 9.66 7.02 -26.43
N ASN A 154 9.39 8.30 -26.14
CA ASN A 154 9.72 8.88 -24.83
C ASN A 154 8.59 8.58 -23.83
N LEU A 155 8.85 8.79 -22.53
CA LEU A 155 7.85 8.58 -21.46
C LEU A 155 6.54 9.36 -21.71
N ALA A 156 6.63 10.56 -22.30
CA ALA A 156 5.46 11.39 -22.60
C ALA A 156 4.58 10.80 -23.72
N ASP A 157 5.18 10.08 -24.67
CA ASP A 157 4.47 9.45 -25.79
C ASP A 157 3.75 8.16 -25.37
N ILE A 158 4.20 7.49 -24.31
CA ILE A 158 3.56 6.28 -23.77
C ILE A 158 2.56 6.55 -22.63
N ALA A 159 2.61 7.75 -22.05
CA ALA A 159 1.79 8.10 -20.89
C ALA A 159 0.30 8.12 -21.24
N GLY A 160 -0.48 7.28 -20.55
CA GLY A 160 -1.92 7.12 -20.76
C GLY A 160 -2.27 6.06 -21.81
N GLU A 161 -1.34 5.74 -22.71
CA GLU A 161 -1.59 4.84 -23.85
C GLU A 161 -1.38 3.36 -23.49
N TYR A 162 -0.47 3.03 -22.58
CA TYR A 162 -0.15 1.64 -22.24
C TYR A 162 -0.51 1.28 -20.80
N ILE A 163 -0.80 -0.01 -20.55
CA ILE A 163 -1.00 -0.53 -19.19
C ILE A 163 0.36 -0.55 -18.50
N VAL A 164 0.46 0.10 -17.35
CA VAL A 164 1.65 0.02 -16.50
C VAL A 164 1.57 -1.25 -15.67
N GLU A 165 2.55 -2.12 -15.84
CA GLU A 165 2.69 -3.35 -15.05
C GLU A 165 3.58 -3.11 -13.83
N ARG A 166 4.60 -2.25 -13.99
CA ARG A 166 5.47 -1.80 -12.91
C ARG A 166 5.94 -0.37 -13.12
N ALA A 167 6.07 0.38 -12.03
CA ALA A 167 6.74 1.68 -12.03
C ALA A 167 7.55 1.85 -10.73
N ASP A 168 8.83 2.17 -10.87
CA ASP A 168 9.71 2.58 -9.78
C ASP A 168 9.96 4.08 -9.91
N ILE A 169 9.46 4.83 -8.93
CA ILE A 169 9.40 6.30 -8.95
C ILE A 169 9.86 6.87 -7.60
N VAL A 170 10.35 8.10 -7.63
CA VAL A 170 10.86 8.82 -6.46
C VAL A 170 10.09 10.11 -6.28
N PHE A 171 9.67 10.35 -5.03
CA PHE A 171 9.15 11.64 -4.58
C PHE A 171 10.18 12.28 -3.64
N GLU A 172 10.37 13.59 -3.74
CA GLU A 172 11.20 14.38 -2.84
C GLU A 172 10.31 15.10 -1.83
N ARG A 173 10.55 14.86 -0.54
CA ARG A 173 9.91 15.61 0.53
C ARG A 173 10.90 15.90 1.64
N ASN A 174 10.91 17.14 2.13
CA ASN A 174 11.83 17.56 3.19
C ASN A 174 13.32 17.23 2.90
N LYS A 175 13.73 17.26 1.61
CA LYS A 175 15.07 16.86 1.12
C LYS A 175 15.40 15.38 1.32
N GLN A 176 14.38 14.54 1.44
CA GLN A 176 14.50 13.09 1.50
C GLN A 176 13.80 12.47 0.30
N ASN A 177 14.41 11.43 -0.25
CA ASN A 177 13.86 10.67 -1.37
C ASN A 177 13.01 9.52 -0.83
N ILE A 178 11.76 9.47 -1.25
CA ILE A 178 10.82 8.40 -0.93
C ILE A 178 10.71 7.52 -2.17
N LEU A 179 11.25 6.31 -2.10
CA LEU A 179 11.13 5.34 -3.19
C LEU A 179 9.78 4.63 -3.12
N VAL A 180 9.08 4.64 -4.24
CA VAL A 180 7.75 4.06 -4.39
C VAL A 180 7.76 3.11 -5.58
N THR A 181 7.26 1.90 -5.38
CA THR A 181 7.09 0.89 -6.41
C THR A 181 5.60 0.59 -6.57
N TYR A 182 5.05 0.86 -7.74
CA TYR A 182 3.77 0.29 -8.16
C TYR A 182 4.06 -1.00 -8.94
N ALA A 183 3.49 -2.14 -8.52
CA ALA A 183 3.57 -3.41 -9.23
C ALA A 183 2.46 -4.34 -8.72
N ASP A 184 2.01 -5.31 -9.50
CA ASP A 184 1.02 -6.33 -9.07
C ASP A 184 -0.25 -5.71 -8.44
N ASP A 185 -0.78 -4.65 -9.07
CA ASP A 185 -1.94 -3.87 -8.59
C ASP A 185 -1.80 -3.38 -7.13
N SER A 186 -0.57 -3.10 -6.73
CA SER A 186 -0.15 -2.82 -5.37
C SER A 186 0.82 -1.64 -5.34
N LEU A 187 0.66 -0.76 -4.36
CA LEU A 187 1.64 0.27 -4.08
C LEU A 187 2.53 -0.18 -2.93
N ASN A 188 3.84 -0.16 -3.13
CA ASN A 188 4.85 -0.42 -2.12
C ASN A 188 5.66 0.84 -1.85
N ILE A 189 5.71 1.28 -0.59
CA ILE A 189 6.42 2.49 -0.19
C ILE A 189 7.60 2.10 0.70
N GLN A 190 8.81 2.54 0.33
CA GLN A 190 9.98 2.38 1.18
C GLN A 190 9.98 3.46 2.28
N ASN A 191 9.54 3.04 3.47
CA ASN A 191 9.53 3.88 4.65
C ASN A 191 10.92 3.89 5.31
N GLN A 192 11.52 5.09 5.49
CA GLN A 192 12.77 5.31 6.23
C GLN A 192 12.58 5.64 7.73
N GLY A 193 11.34 5.69 8.22
CA GLY A 193 10.98 5.97 9.61
C GLY A 193 11.24 4.79 10.57
N GLU A 194 10.69 4.89 11.79
CA GLU A 194 10.73 3.78 12.75
C GLU A 194 10.12 2.52 12.13
N LYS A 195 10.81 1.39 12.32
CA LYS A 195 10.44 0.14 11.65
C LYS A 195 9.02 -0.24 12.03
N GLY A 196 8.21 -0.59 11.03
CA GLY A 196 6.86 -1.12 11.24
C GLY A 196 5.75 -0.09 11.37
N GLU A 197 6.06 1.20 11.51
CA GLU A 197 5.06 2.27 11.61
C GLU A 197 4.74 2.88 10.24
N ILE A 198 3.61 3.58 10.13
CA ILE A 198 3.27 4.44 8.97
C ILE A 198 3.60 5.88 9.37
N ASN A 199 4.59 6.47 8.69
CA ASN A 199 5.07 7.83 8.97
C ASN A 199 4.45 8.88 8.03
N ASP A 200 4.78 10.15 8.27
CA ASP A 200 4.30 11.27 7.47
C ASP A 200 4.62 11.13 5.97
N ASP A 201 5.77 10.55 5.60
CA ASP A 201 6.15 10.34 4.20
C ASP A 201 5.27 9.31 3.53
N THR A 202 4.99 8.21 4.22
CA THR A 202 4.02 7.21 3.76
C THR A 202 2.64 7.83 3.63
N GLU A 203 2.22 8.67 4.59
CA GLU A 203 0.94 9.39 4.53
C GLU A 203 0.88 10.34 3.33
N PHE A 204 1.95 11.07 3.05
CA PHE A 204 2.04 11.97 1.90
C PHE A 204 1.85 11.23 0.57
N ILE A 205 2.59 10.14 0.36
CA ILE A 205 2.43 9.31 -0.84
C ILE A 205 1.03 8.70 -0.91
N THR A 206 0.49 8.26 0.23
CA THR A 206 -0.86 7.68 0.31
C THR A 206 -1.91 8.69 -0.12
N GLN A 207 -1.84 9.94 0.36
CA GLN A 207 -2.80 10.97 -0.03
C GLN A 207 -2.70 11.32 -1.52
N ILE A 208 -1.49 11.39 -2.10
CA ILE A 208 -1.31 11.60 -3.54
C ILE A 208 -1.94 10.44 -4.32
N PHE A 209 -1.67 9.19 -3.90
CA PHE A 209 -2.24 8.01 -4.54
C PHE A 209 -3.77 7.98 -4.44
N GLU A 210 -4.33 8.35 -3.29
CA GLU A 210 -5.77 8.50 -3.10
C GLU A 210 -6.39 9.54 -4.05
N ARG A 211 -5.69 10.66 -4.28
CA ARG A 211 -6.14 11.74 -5.19
C ARG A 211 -6.08 11.33 -6.65
N GLU A 212 -4.97 10.74 -7.08
CA GLU A 212 -4.72 10.44 -8.50
C GLU A 212 -5.27 9.09 -8.95
N VAL A 213 -5.35 8.12 -8.03
CA VAL A 213 -5.66 6.73 -8.36
C VAL A 213 -7.04 6.31 -7.89
N ILE A 214 -7.37 6.58 -6.63
CA ILE A 214 -8.61 6.05 -6.02
C ILE A 214 -9.83 6.91 -6.34
N ASN A 215 -9.69 8.24 -6.35
CA ASN A 215 -10.80 9.17 -6.59
C ASN A 215 -11.22 9.29 -8.08
N LYS A 216 -10.69 8.45 -8.98
CA LYS A 216 -10.86 8.57 -10.44
C LYS A 216 -11.72 7.48 -11.06
#